data_AF-A0A6J5Y5W2-F1
#
_entry.id   AF-A0A6J5Y5W2-F1
#
_cell.length_a   1.000
_cell.length_b   1.000
_cell.length_c   1.000
_cell.angle_alpha   90.00
_cell.angle_beta   90.00
_cell.angle_gamma   90.00
#
_symmetry.space_group_name_H-M   'P 1'
#
loop_
_entity.id
_entity.type
_entity.pdbx_description
1 polymer ?
#
loop_
_entity_poly.entity_id
_entity_poly.type
_entity_poly.pdbx_seq_one_letter_code
_entity_poly.pdbx_strand_id
1 'polypeptide(L)'
;MEATAAPSVIANLKLLNHDNYEDWSFRMQIYLLAEDLWDFVNDTNQPPRRDAEFKVWSKLNAKALHVIQSSCGDDTYSLIRGIYVANVAWNTLATKLKPAEASKTTDEESELYTNHTLISGDAGVEEDSTIEVRVEGPEDDANDLYMPFFQTLLDNDWDAAMEYARQHPEKLNATFEQFDNGTALHFVVSNGRFDIAKELVQLMSEEDLEILDSIGRTALHLAVLHRGDSHEIVKCMVEKNKKLLSIRFNNEEIAIPFVLATIEGRVAMSQYLYSASPLETLEERAYAGVVMSACVVTSRFDILLDLVQRHPKAAFTENRSKVSPFSLLAGMPSFFLSASKLKFWERWIYDG
;
A
#
# COMPACT_ATOMS: atom_id res chain seq x y z
N MET A 1 5.64 7.69 -46.87
CA MET A 1 6.55 7.87 -45.73
C MET A 1 6.07 6.93 -44.66
N GLU A 2 6.77 5.81 -44.46
CA GLU A 2 6.52 4.92 -43.33
C GLU A 2 6.90 5.66 -42.04
N ALA A 3 5.95 5.77 -41.11
CA ALA A 3 6.22 6.26 -39.77
C ALA A 3 7.07 5.20 -39.05
N THR A 4 8.38 5.43 -38.99
CA THR A 4 9.29 4.63 -38.19
C THR A 4 9.01 4.96 -36.73
N ALA A 5 8.22 4.12 -36.06
CA ALA A 5 8.01 4.21 -34.62
C ALA A 5 9.36 4.01 -33.91
N ALA A 6 9.82 5.04 -33.18
CA ALA A 6 10.97 4.91 -32.32
C ALA A 6 10.69 3.80 -31.29
N PRO A 7 11.60 2.83 -31.09
CA PRO A 7 11.39 1.78 -30.11
C PRO A 7 11.27 2.40 -28.72
N SER A 8 10.13 2.16 -28.06
CA SER A 8 9.89 2.56 -26.68
C SER A 8 10.98 1.98 -25.78
N VAL A 9 11.69 2.83 -25.05
CA VAL A 9 12.78 2.46 -24.12
C VAL A 9 12.30 1.47 -23.05
N ILE A 10 10.98 1.43 -22.77
CA ILE A 10 10.34 0.46 -21.86
C ILE A 10 10.57 -0.98 -22.31
N ALA A 11 10.64 -1.26 -23.62
CA ALA A 11 10.72 -2.63 -24.14
C ALA A 11 12.03 -3.37 -23.77
N ASN A 12 13.07 -2.66 -23.30
CA ASN A 12 14.37 -3.23 -22.95
C ASN A 12 14.73 -3.13 -21.46
N LEU A 13 13.83 -2.64 -20.60
CA LEU A 13 14.03 -2.66 -19.15
C LEU A 13 13.82 -4.09 -18.62
N LYS A 14 14.82 -4.64 -17.92
CA LYS A 14 14.61 -5.85 -17.13
C LYS A 14 13.62 -5.53 -16.01
N LEU A 15 12.62 -6.38 -15.84
CA LEU A 15 11.66 -6.26 -14.74
C LEU A 15 12.40 -6.20 -13.40
N LEU A 16 11.94 -5.32 -12.50
CA LEU A 16 12.46 -5.19 -11.15
C LEU A 16 12.28 -6.51 -10.39
N ASN A 17 13.32 -6.92 -9.69
CA ASN A 17 13.33 -8.04 -8.76
C ASN A 17 14.18 -7.65 -7.53
N HIS A 18 14.33 -8.59 -6.59
CA HIS A 18 15.06 -8.33 -5.35
C HIS A 18 16.57 -8.08 -5.51
N ASP A 19 17.16 -8.39 -6.67
CA ASP A 19 18.61 -8.37 -6.88
C ASP A 19 19.08 -7.25 -7.82
N ASN A 20 18.18 -6.56 -8.53
CA ASN A 20 18.53 -5.59 -9.56
C ASN A 20 18.09 -4.15 -9.27
N TYR A 21 17.70 -3.84 -8.02
CA TYR A 21 17.16 -2.53 -7.66
C TYR A 21 18.03 -1.36 -8.10
N GLU A 22 19.35 -1.39 -7.85
CA GLU A 22 20.27 -0.29 -8.20
C GLU A 22 20.35 -0.03 -9.72
N ASP A 23 20.45 -1.08 -10.55
CA ASP A 23 20.47 -0.94 -12.02
C ASP A 23 19.09 -0.53 -12.55
N TRP A 24 18.01 -1.08 -11.96
CA TRP A 24 16.65 -0.71 -12.31
C TRP A 24 16.36 0.76 -11.97
N SER A 25 16.69 1.23 -10.76
CA SER A 25 16.40 2.58 -10.31
C SER A 25 17.14 3.61 -11.14
N PHE A 26 18.40 3.36 -11.48
CA PHE A 26 19.17 4.23 -12.36
C PHE A 26 18.53 4.36 -13.75
N ARG A 27 18.16 3.24 -14.38
CA ARG A 27 17.54 3.26 -15.71
C ARG A 27 16.14 3.87 -15.69
N MET A 28 15.37 3.58 -14.65
CA MET A 28 14.03 4.12 -14.49
C MET A 28 14.06 5.63 -14.26
N GLN A 29 15.00 6.13 -13.45
CA GLN A 29 15.21 7.56 -13.26
C GLN A 29 15.53 8.25 -14.60
N ILE A 30 16.42 7.68 -15.42
CA ILE A 30 16.73 8.23 -16.76
C ILE A 30 15.47 8.27 -17.63
N TYR A 31 14.66 7.21 -17.62
CA TYR A 31 13.42 7.17 -18.40
C TYR A 31 12.43 8.24 -17.94
N LEU A 32 12.22 8.35 -16.63
CA LEU A 32 11.33 9.36 -16.05
C LEU A 32 11.83 10.79 -16.31
N LEU A 33 13.14 11.02 -16.33
CA LEU A 33 13.72 12.31 -16.74
C LEU A 33 13.48 12.60 -18.22
N ALA A 34 13.60 11.60 -19.09
CA ALA A 34 13.37 11.77 -20.53
C ALA A 34 11.90 12.03 -20.90
N GLU A 35 10.98 11.58 -20.05
CA GLU A 35 9.52 11.76 -20.23
C GLU A 35 8.95 12.94 -19.42
N ASP A 36 9.79 13.76 -18.78
CA ASP A 36 9.40 14.87 -17.89
C ASP A 36 8.50 14.43 -16.71
N LEU A 37 8.76 13.24 -16.16
CA LEU A 37 8.01 12.62 -15.06
C LEU A 37 8.77 12.55 -13.73
N TRP A 38 10.07 12.82 -13.71
CA TRP A 38 10.91 12.63 -12.52
C TRP A 38 10.49 13.49 -11.30
N ASP A 39 10.00 14.70 -11.54
CA ASP A 39 9.61 15.62 -10.46
C ASP A 39 8.41 15.10 -9.63
N PHE A 40 7.58 14.23 -10.22
CA PHE A 40 6.45 13.58 -9.54
C PHE A 40 6.88 12.38 -8.69
N VAL A 41 8.17 12.02 -8.74
CA VAL A 41 8.75 10.87 -8.03
C VAL A 41 9.75 11.32 -6.96
N ASN A 42 10.49 12.40 -7.18
CA ASN A 42 11.61 12.84 -6.33
C ASN A 42 11.22 13.75 -5.13
N ASP A 43 9.96 13.69 -4.68
CA ASP A 43 9.38 14.50 -3.59
C ASP A 43 9.33 16.03 -3.79
N THR A 44 9.77 16.56 -4.94
CA THR A 44 9.74 18.01 -5.21
C THR A 44 8.37 18.52 -5.67
N ASN A 45 7.56 17.67 -6.31
CA ASN A 45 6.29 18.05 -6.91
C ASN A 45 5.09 17.51 -6.11
N GLN A 46 4.76 18.19 -5.02
CA GLN A 46 3.57 17.92 -4.22
C GLN A 46 2.28 18.29 -4.97
N PRO A 47 1.15 17.61 -4.68
CA PRO A 47 -0.12 17.90 -5.33
C PRO A 47 -0.51 19.38 -5.15
N PRO A 48 -0.76 20.13 -6.25
CA PRO A 48 -1.08 21.55 -6.18
C PRO A 48 -2.52 21.78 -5.70
N ARG A 49 -2.75 22.90 -5.00
CA ARG A 49 -4.05 23.25 -4.40
C ARG A 49 -5.11 23.76 -5.38
N ARG A 50 -4.78 23.95 -6.66
CA ARG A 50 -5.67 24.54 -7.67
C ARG A 50 -6.13 23.49 -8.66
N ASP A 51 -7.44 23.41 -8.91
CA ASP A 51 -8.09 22.36 -9.71
C ASP A 51 -7.48 22.16 -11.11
N ALA A 52 -7.21 23.25 -11.84
CA ALA A 52 -6.67 23.17 -13.20
C ALA A 52 -5.22 22.66 -13.23
N GLU A 53 -4.42 23.01 -12.22
CA GLU A 53 -3.02 22.56 -12.08
C GLU A 53 -2.97 21.14 -11.54
N PHE A 54 -3.93 20.76 -10.68
CA PHE A 54 -4.06 19.42 -10.14
C PHE A 54 -4.44 18.40 -11.20
N LYS A 55 -5.36 18.73 -12.13
CA LYS A 55 -5.71 17.83 -13.24
C LYS A 55 -4.50 17.46 -14.08
N VAL A 56 -3.63 18.43 -14.37
CA VAL A 56 -2.37 18.20 -15.08
C VAL A 56 -1.41 17.37 -14.24
N TRP A 57 -1.25 17.72 -12.95
CA TRP A 57 -0.40 16.99 -12.01
C TRP A 57 -0.81 15.52 -11.85
N SER A 58 -2.10 15.25 -11.62
CA SER A 58 -2.64 13.92 -11.38
C SER A 58 -2.45 13.01 -12.58
N LYS A 59 -2.60 13.54 -13.80
CA LYS A 59 -2.36 12.79 -15.04
C LYS A 59 -0.89 12.39 -15.17
N LEU A 60 0.03 13.30 -14.84
CA LEU A 60 1.47 13.04 -14.89
C LEU A 60 1.93 12.10 -13.77
N ASN A 61 1.42 12.26 -12.54
CA ASN A 61 1.64 11.33 -11.44
C ASN A 61 1.13 9.92 -11.78
N ALA A 62 -0.07 9.78 -12.36
CA ALA A 62 -0.61 8.49 -12.78
C ALA A 62 0.25 7.86 -13.90
N LYS A 63 0.75 8.66 -14.86
CA LYS A 63 1.68 8.19 -15.89
C LYS A 63 2.99 7.69 -15.27
N ALA A 64 3.58 8.44 -14.34
CA ALA A 64 4.79 8.05 -13.63
C ALA A 64 4.60 6.76 -12.82
N LEU A 65 3.48 6.66 -12.08
CA LEU A 65 3.14 5.47 -11.31
C LEU A 65 2.95 4.24 -12.20
N HIS A 66 2.21 4.36 -13.30
CA HIS A 66 1.98 3.28 -14.24
C HIS A 66 3.30 2.75 -14.84
N VAL A 67 4.23 3.64 -15.18
CA VAL A 67 5.57 3.27 -15.67
C VAL A 67 6.34 2.49 -14.60
N ILE A 68 6.34 2.95 -13.35
CA ILE A 68 7.00 2.25 -12.24
C ILE A 68 6.39 0.85 -12.06
N GLN A 69 5.07 0.77 -11.98
CA GLN A 69 4.33 -0.47 -11.77
C GLN A 69 4.54 -1.48 -12.91
N SER A 70 4.44 -1.04 -14.17
CA SER A 70 4.62 -1.89 -15.36
C SER A 70 6.04 -2.41 -15.55
N SER A 71 7.01 -1.79 -14.87
CA SER A 71 8.42 -2.24 -14.87
C SER A 71 8.77 -3.20 -13.72
N CYS A 72 7.81 -3.52 -12.85
CA CYS A 72 8.02 -4.42 -11.73
C CYS A 72 7.77 -5.89 -12.11
N GLY A 73 8.54 -6.81 -11.54
CA GLY A 73 8.21 -8.24 -11.51
C GLY A 73 7.05 -8.51 -10.55
N ASP A 74 6.42 -9.68 -10.62
CA ASP A 74 5.23 -10.01 -9.81
C ASP A 74 5.46 -9.86 -8.29
N ASP A 75 6.65 -10.24 -7.81
CA ASP A 75 7.09 -10.16 -6.42
C ASP A 75 7.29 -8.71 -5.97
N THR A 76 7.95 -7.89 -6.79
CA THR A 76 8.23 -6.49 -6.48
C THR A 76 7.04 -5.57 -6.71
N TYR A 77 6.19 -5.88 -7.69
CA TYR A 77 4.91 -5.20 -7.91
C TYR A 77 4.00 -5.34 -6.67
N SER A 78 4.00 -6.53 -6.06
CA SER A 78 3.22 -6.80 -4.84
C SER A 78 3.61 -5.88 -3.67
N LEU A 79 4.83 -5.33 -3.64
CA LEU A 79 5.28 -4.40 -2.59
C LEU A 79 4.63 -3.02 -2.70
N ILE A 80 4.26 -2.62 -3.91
CA ILE A 80 3.67 -1.30 -4.20
C ILE A 80 2.21 -1.38 -4.66
N ARG A 81 1.64 -2.58 -4.62
CA ARG A 81 0.26 -2.85 -5.02
C ARG A 81 -0.71 -2.13 -4.07
N GLY A 82 -1.46 -1.17 -4.60
CA GLY A 82 -2.38 -0.31 -3.83
C GLY A 82 -1.80 1.07 -3.47
N ILE A 83 -0.59 1.39 -3.92
CA ILE A 83 -0.05 2.76 -3.85
C ILE A 83 -0.47 3.53 -5.11
N TYR A 84 -0.97 4.76 -4.91
CA TYR A 84 -1.57 5.61 -5.95
C TYR A 84 -0.77 6.92 -6.19
N VAL A 85 0.36 7.10 -5.51
CA VAL A 85 1.30 8.22 -5.74
C VAL A 85 2.66 7.67 -6.16
N ALA A 86 3.22 8.20 -7.24
CA ALA A 86 4.45 7.68 -7.84
C ALA A 86 5.66 7.80 -6.90
N ASN A 87 5.78 8.91 -6.16
CA ASN A 87 6.84 9.09 -5.15
C ASN A 87 6.76 8.05 -4.01
N VAL A 88 5.57 7.77 -3.49
CA VAL A 88 5.36 6.79 -2.42
C VAL A 88 5.71 5.37 -2.93
N ALA A 89 5.35 5.05 -4.17
CA ALA A 89 5.69 3.77 -4.78
C ALA A 89 7.21 3.62 -4.92
N TRP A 90 7.88 4.65 -5.46
CA TRP A 90 9.33 4.69 -5.59
C TRP A 90 10.06 4.53 -4.26
N ASN A 91 9.68 5.32 -3.25
CA ASN A 91 10.28 5.28 -1.92
C ASN A 91 10.06 3.93 -1.22
N THR A 92 8.92 3.29 -1.47
CA THR A 92 8.62 1.94 -0.95
C THR A 92 9.54 0.89 -1.56
N LEU A 93 9.74 0.91 -2.88
CA LEU A 93 10.69 0.01 -3.55
C LEU A 93 12.12 0.24 -3.05
N ALA A 94 12.53 1.51 -2.92
CA ALA A 94 13.84 1.89 -2.38
C ALA A 94 14.06 1.30 -0.98
N THR A 95 13.08 1.47 -0.10
CA THR A 95 13.18 0.99 1.28
C THR A 95 13.25 -0.53 1.37
N LYS A 96 12.58 -1.25 0.46
CA LYS A 96 12.45 -2.71 0.52
C LYS A 96 13.54 -3.47 -0.24
N LEU A 97 14.10 -2.87 -1.30
CA LEU A 97 14.96 -3.56 -2.26
C LEU A 97 16.37 -2.99 -2.31
N LYS A 98 16.61 -1.78 -1.78
CA LYS A 98 17.96 -1.23 -1.70
C LYS A 98 18.80 -2.09 -0.74
N PRO A 99 20.01 -2.54 -1.13
CA PRO A 99 20.89 -3.28 -0.24
C PRO A 99 21.20 -2.44 1.00
N ALA A 100 21.10 -3.04 2.18
CA ALA A 100 21.53 -2.37 3.41
C ALA A 100 23.02 -2.06 3.33
N GLU A 101 23.37 -0.80 3.12
CA GLU A 101 24.76 -0.35 3.22
C GLU A 101 25.23 -0.59 4.66
N ALA A 102 26.25 -1.44 4.79
CA ALA A 102 27.01 -1.57 6.02
C ALA A 102 27.67 -0.22 6.35
N SER A 103 27.06 0.52 7.27
CA SER A 103 27.61 1.59 8.09
C SER A 103 28.84 2.34 7.53
N LYS A 104 28.65 3.55 7.00
CA LYS A 104 29.58 4.66 7.24
C LYS A 104 28.84 5.98 7.41
N THR A 105 28.91 6.49 8.63
CA THR A 105 28.77 7.91 8.99
C THR A 105 29.83 8.75 8.29
N THR A 106 29.44 9.87 7.67
CA THR A 106 29.92 11.25 7.92
C THR A 106 29.36 12.20 6.87
N ASP A 107 28.59 13.19 7.33
CA ASP A 107 28.68 14.63 7.09
C ASP A 107 28.96 15.19 5.68
N GLU A 108 28.05 16.09 5.29
CA GLU A 108 28.22 17.32 4.50
C GLU A 108 28.97 17.26 3.16
N GLU A 109 28.30 17.61 2.06
CA GLU A 109 28.40 18.97 1.48
C GLU A 109 27.58 19.11 0.19
N SER A 110 26.91 20.25 0.13
CA SER A 110 26.41 20.93 -1.06
C SER A 110 27.58 21.39 -1.92
N GLU A 111 27.47 21.27 -3.26
CA GLU A 111 27.81 22.28 -4.29
C GLU A 111 27.94 21.60 -5.67
N LEU A 112 27.07 21.95 -6.61
CA LEU A 112 27.31 22.98 -7.64
C LEU A 112 28.19 22.46 -8.79
N TYR A 113 27.58 22.20 -9.95
CA TYR A 113 28.26 22.39 -11.24
C TYR A 113 27.31 23.01 -12.26
N THR A 114 27.41 24.33 -12.33
CA THR A 114 27.08 25.20 -13.44
C THR A 114 28.01 25.01 -14.64
N ASN A 115 27.45 25.36 -15.82
CA ASN A 115 28.07 25.85 -17.06
C ASN A 115 28.46 24.84 -18.15
N HIS A 116 27.77 24.92 -19.31
CA HIS A 116 28.12 25.76 -20.47
C HIS A 116 27.13 25.47 -21.63
N THR A 117 26.86 26.28 -22.66
CA THR A 117 26.90 27.72 -23.00
C THR A 117 26.41 27.80 -24.46
N LEU A 118 25.42 28.67 -24.71
CA LEU A 118 25.10 29.49 -25.90
C LEU A 118 25.28 28.95 -27.34
N ILE A 119 24.29 29.21 -28.22
CA ILE A 119 24.39 30.17 -29.36
C ILE A 119 22.99 30.55 -29.90
N SER A 120 22.93 31.80 -30.35
CA SER A 120 21.89 32.78 -30.67
C SER A 120 20.85 32.55 -31.79
N GLY A 121 19.79 33.38 -31.72
CA GLY A 121 19.19 34.18 -32.81
C GLY A 121 17.89 33.61 -33.40
N ASP A 122 16.86 34.36 -33.77
CA ASP A 122 16.51 35.77 -33.79
C ASP A 122 14.97 35.84 -34.06
N ALA A 123 14.41 37.05 -33.95
CA ALA A 123 13.01 37.48 -33.91
C ALA A 123 12.02 37.01 -35.00
N GLY A 124 10.73 37.13 -34.69
CA GLY A 124 9.66 37.27 -35.70
C GLY A 124 8.24 36.97 -35.18
N VAL A 125 7.45 38.03 -34.98
CA VAL A 125 5.98 38.00 -34.74
C VAL A 125 5.27 37.97 -36.09
N GLU A 126 4.17 37.20 -36.23
CA GLU A 126 2.91 37.66 -36.85
C GLU A 126 1.79 36.59 -36.79
N GLU A 127 0.56 37.09 -36.59
CA GLU A 127 -0.73 36.38 -36.57
C GLU A 127 -1.21 36.03 -37.99
N ASP A 128 -1.98 34.94 -38.10
CA ASP A 128 -3.31 34.86 -38.75
C ASP A 128 -3.53 33.50 -39.45
N SER A 129 -4.63 32.83 -39.09
CA SER A 129 -5.65 32.31 -40.01
C SER A 129 -6.43 31.15 -39.40
N THR A 130 -7.73 31.41 -39.29
CA THR A 130 -8.82 30.53 -38.92
C THR A 130 -8.86 29.23 -39.72
N ILE A 131 -8.97 28.10 -39.03
CA ILE A 131 -9.60 26.88 -39.57
C ILE A 131 -10.65 26.43 -38.55
N GLU A 132 -11.93 26.59 -38.92
CA GLU A 132 -13.05 25.93 -38.25
C GLU A 132 -12.91 24.42 -38.43
N VAL A 133 -12.36 23.73 -37.43
CA VAL A 133 -12.50 22.28 -37.31
C VAL A 133 -13.68 22.04 -36.39
N ARG A 134 -14.76 21.53 -36.97
CA ARG A 134 -15.92 20.98 -36.28
C ARG A 134 -15.45 19.77 -35.46
N VAL A 135 -15.07 20.01 -34.21
CA VAL A 135 -14.79 18.94 -33.25
C VAL A 135 -16.15 18.43 -32.80
N GLU A 136 -16.55 17.28 -33.34
CA GLU A 136 -17.56 16.43 -32.70
C GLU A 136 -17.11 16.24 -31.24
N GLY A 137 -17.98 16.67 -30.31
CA GLY A 137 -17.64 16.77 -28.89
C GLY A 137 -17.13 15.44 -28.35
N PRO A 138 -16.12 15.44 -27.46
CA PRO A 138 -15.75 14.21 -26.79
C PRO A 138 -16.97 13.76 -25.98
N GLU A 139 -17.39 12.52 -26.22
CA GLU A 139 -18.29 11.77 -25.36
C GLU A 139 -17.86 12.04 -23.91
N ASP A 140 -18.81 12.50 -23.08
CA ASP A 140 -18.63 12.72 -21.65
C ASP A 140 -18.00 11.47 -21.04
N ASP A 141 -16.68 11.53 -20.83
CA ASP A 141 -15.92 10.51 -20.14
C ASP A 141 -16.40 10.56 -18.69
N ALA A 142 -17.30 9.64 -18.32
CA ALA A 142 -17.85 9.52 -16.97
C ALA A 142 -16.74 9.47 -15.89
N ASN A 143 -15.50 9.20 -16.29
CA ASN A 143 -14.28 9.22 -15.51
C ASN A 143 -13.90 10.61 -14.95
N ASP A 144 -14.27 11.72 -15.60
CA ASP A 144 -13.95 13.09 -15.15
C ASP A 144 -14.86 13.58 -13.99
N LEU A 145 -16.01 12.93 -13.76
CA LEU A 145 -17.02 13.38 -12.80
C LEU A 145 -16.61 13.14 -11.33
N TYR A 146 -15.76 12.14 -11.07
CA TYR A 146 -15.49 11.65 -9.72
C TYR A 146 -14.25 12.25 -9.08
N MET A 147 -13.31 12.74 -9.88
CA MET A 147 -12.05 13.31 -9.40
C MET A 147 -12.22 14.46 -8.39
N PRO A 148 -13.21 15.38 -8.53
CA PRO A 148 -13.40 16.45 -7.55
C PRO A 148 -13.76 15.94 -6.15
N PHE A 149 -14.64 14.93 -6.04
CA PHE A 149 -15.01 14.37 -4.74
C PHE A 149 -13.81 13.73 -4.04
N PHE A 150 -13.09 12.84 -4.73
CA PHE A 150 -11.91 12.20 -4.16
C PHE A 150 -10.81 13.20 -3.81
N GLN A 151 -10.71 14.29 -4.58
CA GLN A 151 -9.78 15.37 -4.26
C GLN A 151 -10.13 16.06 -2.95
N THR A 152 -11.41 16.38 -2.69
CA THR A 152 -11.80 16.95 -1.39
C THR A 152 -11.46 16.03 -0.22
N LEU A 153 -11.57 14.71 -0.40
CA LEU A 153 -11.16 13.72 0.59
C LEU A 153 -9.63 13.71 0.81
N LEU A 154 -8.84 13.90 -0.26
CA LEU A 154 -7.38 14.03 -0.18
C LEU A 154 -6.96 15.33 0.50
N ASP A 155 -7.66 16.42 0.25
CA ASP A 155 -7.37 17.73 0.84
C ASP A 155 -7.85 17.85 2.28
N ASN A 156 -8.49 16.79 2.80
CA ASN A 156 -9.06 16.75 4.15
C ASN A 156 -10.18 17.80 4.34
N ASP A 157 -10.83 18.20 3.24
CA ASP A 157 -11.94 19.15 3.21
C ASP A 157 -13.27 18.38 3.32
N TRP A 158 -13.60 18.01 4.56
CA TRP A 158 -14.80 17.24 4.85
C TRP A 158 -16.09 17.97 4.46
N ASP A 159 -16.13 19.30 4.62
CA ASP A 159 -17.31 20.08 4.31
C ASP A 159 -17.60 20.09 2.80
N ALA A 160 -16.55 20.27 1.97
CA ALA A 160 -16.68 20.18 0.52
C ALA A 160 -17.02 18.75 0.06
N ALA A 161 -16.41 17.74 0.67
CA ALA A 161 -16.71 16.33 0.38
C ALA A 161 -18.19 16.02 0.67
N MET A 162 -18.72 16.50 1.79
CA MET A 162 -20.11 16.28 2.17
C MET A 162 -21.09 17.09 1.34
N GLU A 163 -20.74 18.28 0.87
CA GLU A 163 -21.56 19.03 -0.06
C GLU A 163 -21.72 18.27 -1.39
N TYR A 164 -20.63 17.68 -1.89
CA TYR A 164 -20.69 16.81 -3.07
C TYR A 164 -21.51 15.54 -2.79
N ALA A 165 -21.31 14.90 -1.63
CA ALA A 165 -22.04 13.70 -1.25
C ALA A 165 -23.56 13.94 -1.08
N ARG A 166 -23.99 15.13 -0.64
CA ARG A 166 -25.42 15.48 -0.57
C ARG A 166 -26.08 15.52 -1.93
N GLN A 167 -25.35 15.93 -2.96
CA GLN A 167 -25.84 15.97 -4.33
C GLN A 167 -25.88 14.56 -4.95
N HIS A 168 -25.13 13.61 -4.36
CA HIS A 168 -24.95 12.25 -4.85
C HIS A 168 -24.82 11.21 -3.71
N PRO A 169 -25.87 11.00 -2.88
CA PRO A 169 -25.79 10.17 -1.68
C PRO A 169 -25.46 8.70 -1.97
N GLU A 170 -25.79 8.21 -3.17
CA GLU A 170 -25.43 6.88 -3.67
C GLU A 170 -23.91 6.64 -3.78
N LYS A 171 -23.10 7.70 -3.77
CA LYS A 171 -21.65 7.61 -3.99
C LYS A 171 -20.86 7.30 -2.71
N LEU A 172 -21.46 7.44 -1.53
CA LEU A 172 -20.76 7.17 -0.26
C LEU A 172 -20.39 5.68 -0.09
N ASN A 173 -21.21 4.78 -0.63
CA ASN A 173 -20.98 3.33 -0.60
C ASN A 173 -20.77 2.71 -1.99
N ALA A 174 -20.69 3.52 -3.05
CA ALA A 174 -20.34 3.05 -4.38
C ALA A 174 -18.90 2.50 -4.42
N THR A 175 -18.68 1.54 -5.32
CA THR A 175 -17.35 1.07 -5.69
C THR A 175 -16.88 1.75 -6.96
N PHE A 176 -15.59 2.01 -7.06
CA PHE A 176 -15.03 2.78 -8.16
C PHE A 176 -13.95 1.98 -8.87
N GLU A 177 -14.12 1.73 -10.18
CA GLU A 177 -13.22 0.89 -10.98
C GLU A 177 -11.78 1.41 -10.96
N GLN A 178 -11.60 2.74 -11.03
CA GLN A 178 -10.29 3.39 -10.95
C GLN A 178 -9.56 3.21 -9.61
N PHE A 179 -10.25 2.72 -8.58
CA PHE A 179 -9.71 2.48 -7.23
C PHE A 179 -9.84 1.02 -6.83
N ASP A 180 -9.54 0.10 -7.76
CA ASP A 180 -9.60 -1.34 -7.52
C ASP A 180 -11.01 -1.80 -7.08
N ASN A 181 -12.08 -1.21 -7.62
CA ASN A 181 -13.45 -1.45 -7.14
C ASN A 181 -13.61 -1.22 -5.62
N GLY A 182 -12.76 -0.40 -5.01
CA GLY A 182 -12.86 0.02 -3.63
C GLY A 182 -13.89 1.13 -3.44
N THR A 183 -14.32 1.32 -2.20
CA THR A 183 -15.19 2.44 -1.78
C THR A 183 -14.39 3.68 -1.44
N ALA A 184 -15.07 4.81 -1.20
CA ALA A 184 -14.44 6.02 -0.66
C ALA A 184 -13.65 5.76 0.62
N LEU A 185 -14.13 4.84 1.47
CA LEU A 185 -13.44 4.43 2.68
C LEU A 185 -12.11 3.71 2.40
N HIS A 186 -12.06 2.83 1.40
CA HIS A 186 -10.80 2.19 0.97
C HIS A 186 -9.78 3.23 0.53
N PHE A 187 -10.24 4.19 -0.28
CA PHE A 187 -9.41 5.27 -0.79
C PHE A 187 -8.79 6.11 0.33
N VAL A 188 -9.60 6.64 1.26
CA VAL A 188 -9.08 7.51 2.33
C VAL A 188 -8.19 6.78 3.32
N VAL A 189 -8.46 5.49 3.58
CA VAL A 189 -7.63 4.66 4.46
C VAL A 189 -6.27 4.38 3.85
N SER A 190 -6.23 4.00 2.57
CA SER A 190 -4.97 3.83 1.83
C SER A 190 -4.14 5.11 1.78
N ASN A 191 -4.83 6.26 1.83
CA ASN A 191 -4.25 7.60 1.84
C ASN A 191 -3.85 8.13 3.22
N GLY A 192 -4.05 7.36 4.29
CA GLY A 192 -3.79 7.80 5.65
C GLY A 192 -4.68 8.96 6.12
N ARG A 193 -5.80 9.24 5.44
CA ARG A 193 -6.77 10.28 5.81
C ARG A 193 -7.73 9.76 6.87
N PHE A 194 -7.20 9.46 8.05
CA PHE A 194 -7.93 8.74 9.09
C PHE A 194 -9.03 9.55 9.76
N ASP A 195 -8.92 10.87 9.82
CA ASP A 195 -9.97 11.73 10.36
C ASP A 195 -11.21 11.67 9.46
N ILE A 196 -11.03 11.85 8.15
CA ILE A 196 -12.09 11.66 7.15
C ILE A 196 -12.63 10.23 7.16
N ALA A 197 -11.74 9.23 7.30
CA ALA A 197 -12.16 7.84 7.38
C ALA A 197 -13.09 7.58 8.57
N LYS A 198 -12.83 8.18 9.74
CA LYS A 198 -13.70 8.05 10.92
C LYS A 198 -15.08 8.64 10.66
N GLU A 199 -15.14 9.80 10.02
CA GLU A 199 -16.42 10.43 9.65
C GLU A 199 -17.20 9.56 8.66
N LEU A 200 -16.54 9.02 7.62
CA LEU A 200 -17.16 8.08 6.69
C LEU A 200 -17.70 6.82 7.40
N VAL A 201 -16.94 6.24 8.34
CA VAL A 201 -17.40 5.08 9.13
C VAL A 201 -18.68 5.38 9.91
N GLN A 202 -18.90 6.62 10.36
CA GLN A 202 -20.14 6.99 11.05
C GLN A 202 -21.34 7.02 10.11
N LEU A 203 -21.14 7.45 8.87
CA LEU A 203 -22.19 7.55 7.83
C LEU A 203 -22.52 6.22 7.18
N MET A 204 -21.57 5.29 7.12
CA MET A 204 -21.73 3.98 6.50
C MET A 204 -22.53 3.01 7.38
N SER A 205 -23.31 2.14 6.73
CA SER A 205 -23.95 1.00 7.39
C SER A 205 -22.92 -0.08 7.75
N GLU A 206 -23.31 -1.06 8.58
CA GLU A 206 -22.44 -2.20 8.88
C GLU A 206 -22.08 -2.95 7.59
N GLU A 207 -23.05 -3.15 6.70
CA GLU A 207 -22.91 -3.83 5.41
C GLU A 207 -21.97 -3.08 4.45
N ASP A 208 -22.01 -1.75 4.44
CA ASP A 208 -21.11 -0.95 3.61
C ASP A 208 -19.64 -1.10 4.04
N LEU A 209 -19.38 -1.35 5.33
CA LEU A 209 -18.02 -1.61 5.83
C LEU A 209 -17.49 -2.99 5.42
N GLU A 210 -18.38 -3.92 5.04
CA GLU A 210 -18.04 -5.27 4.60
C GLU A 210 -17.69 -5.35 3.10
N ILE A 211 -17.90 -4.25 2.35
CA ILE A 211 -17.57 -4.18 0.92
C ILE A 211 -16.09 -4.49 0.70
N LEU A 212 -15.82 -5.31 -0.31
CA LEU A 212 -14.49 -5.75 -0.69
C LEU A 212 -14.00 -5.03 -1.94
N ASP A 213 -12.72 -4.69 -1.97
CA ASP A 213 -12.02 -4.27 -3.19
C ASP A 213 -11.78 -5.46 -4.14
N SER A 214 -11.16 -5.20 -5.30
CA SER A 214 -10.87 -6.16 -6.36
C SER A 214 -9.94 -7.31 -5.91
N ILE A 215 -9.26 -7.12 -4.78
CA ILE A 215 -8.31 -8.07 -4.17
C ILE A 215 -9.00 -8.86 -3.03
N GLY A 216 -10.26 -8.53 -2.74
CA GLY A 216 -11.06 -9.15 -1.69
C GLY A 216 -10.83 -8.55 -0.30
N ARG A 217 -10.23 -7.35 -0.20
CA ARG A 217 -9.93 -6.69 1.08
C ARG A 217 -11.05 -5.72 1.45
N THR A 218 -11.40 -5.67 2.73
CA THR A 218 -12.15 -4.54 3.30
C THR A 218 -11.20 -3.38 3.61
N ALA A 219 -11.76 -2.20 3.87
CA ALA A 219 -10.99 -1.04 4.34
C ALA A 219 -10.27 -1.29 5.68
N LEU A 220 -10.80 -2.18 6.53
CA LEU A 220 -10.12 -2.61 7.76
C LEU A 220 -8.78 -3.29 7.45
N HIS A 221 -8.73 -4.15 6.42
CA HIS A 221 -7.47 -4.80 6.01
C HIS A 221 -6.43 -3.76 5.55
N LEU A 222 -6.86 -2.75 4.80
CA LEU A 222 -5.99 -1.66 4.36
C LEU A 222 -5.47 -0.85 5.56
N ALA A 223 -6.33 -0.53 6.52
CA ALA A 223 -5.92 0.13 7.75
C ALA A 223 -4.91 -0.73 8.54
N VAL A 224 -5.06 -2.05 8.46
CA VAL A 224 -4.13 -3.01 9.06
C VAL A 224 -2.80 -3.18 8.28
N LEU A 225 -2.75 -2.76 7.02
CA LEU A 225 -1.50 -2.76 6.25
C LEU A 225 -0.79 -1.41 6.29
N HIS A 226 -1.52 -0.34 6.59
CA HIS A 226 -0.99 1.01 6.61
C HIS A 226 0.09 1.19 7.69
N ARG A 227 1.20 1.85 7.36
CA ARG A 227 2.35 2.04 8.29
C ARG A 227 2.26 3.27 9.20
N GLY A 228 1.34 4.19 8.90
CA GLY A 228 0.99 5.32 9.76
C GLY A 228 0.12 4.93 10.97
N ASP A 229 -0.32 5.92 11.74
CA ASP A 229 -1.10 5.71 12.97
C ASP A 229 -2.58 5.39 12.70
N SER A 230 -2.84 4.16 12.24
CA SER A 230 -4.18 3.69 11.91
C SER A 230 -4.92 3.02 13.07
N HIS A 231 -4.38 3.05 14.31
CA HIS A 231 -4.99 2.35 15.44
C HIS A 231 -6.41 2.83 15.75
N GLU A 232 -6.62 4.15 15.72
CA GLU A 232 -7.90 4.74 16.08
C GLU A 232 -8.98 4.49 15.01
N ILE A 233 -8.63 4.49 13.72
CA ILE A 233 -9.60 4.13 12.67
C ILE A 233 -9.93 2.64 12.73
N VAL A 234 -8.95 1.78 13.04
CA VAL A 234 -9.18 0.34 13.23
C VAL A 234 -10.15 0.09 14.39
N LYS A 235 -9.97 0.78 15.52
CA LYS A 235 -10.93 0.71 16.63
C LYS A 235 -12.31 1.17 16.19
N CYS A 236 -12.40 2.34 15.56
CA CYS A 236 -13.67 2.92 15.09
C CYS A 236 -14.45 1.95 14.17
N MET A 237 -13.77 1.33 13.20
CA MET A 237 -14.39 0.34 12.31
C MET A 237 -14.87 -0.91 13.06
N VAL A 238 -14.05 -1.44 13.98
CA VAL A 238 -14.36 -2.66 14.74
C VAL A 238 -15.50 -2.43 15.74
N GLU A 239 -15.56 -1.25 16.35
CA GLU A 239 -16.66 -0.84 17.24
C GLU A 239 -17.98 -0.74 16.47
N LYS A 240 -17.94 -0.24 15.23
CA LYS A 240 -19.11 -0.12 14.36
C LYS A 240 -19.57 -1.48 13.83
N ASN A 241 -18.66 -2.32 13.36
CA ASN A 241 -18.99 -3.66 12.85
C ASN A 241 -17.94 -4.70 13.26
N LYS A 242 -18.29 -5.55 14.25
CA LYS A 242 -17.41 -6.63 14.73
C LYS A 242 -17.20 -7.76 13.72
N LYS A 243 -18.10 -7.94 12.74
CA LYS A 243 -17.97 -9.00 11.72
C LYS A 243 -16.74 -8.80 10.85
N LEU A 244 -16.26 -7.56 10.73
CA LEU A 244 -15.03 -7.22 10.01
C LEU A 244 -13.81 -8.00 10.52
N LEU A 245 -13.80 -8.38 11.80
CA LEU A 245 -12.74 -9.20 12.40
C LEU A 245 -12.72 -10.65 11.89
N SER A 246 -13.74 -11.09 11.16
CA SER A 246 -13.87 -12.46 10.64
C SER A 246 -13.77 -12.53 9.12
N ILE A 247 -13.82 -11.40 8.42
CA ILE A 247 -13.74 -11.35 6.96
C ILE A 247 -12.33 -11.72 6.51
N ARG A 248 -12.25 -12.56 5.48
CA ARG A 248 -11.02 -13.16 4.97
C ARG A 248 -10.73 -12.65 3.54
N PHE A 249 -9.50 -12.22 3.25
CA PHE A 249 -8.99 -12.03 1.88
C PHE A 249 -7.82 -12.99 1.52
N ASN A 250 -7.65 -13.33 0.24
CA ASN A 250 -6.58 -14.21 -0.29
C ASN A 250 -6.65 -15.70 0.14
N ASN A 251 -7.61 -16.45 -0.42
CA ASN A 251 -7.66 -17.93 -0.43
C ASN A 251 -7.63 -18.62 0.95
N GLU A 252 -8.25 -17.99 1.96
CA GLU A 252 -8.61 -18.56 3.28
C GLU A 252 -7.48 -18.77 4.30
N GLU A 253 -6.20 -18.74 3.90
CA GLU A 253 -5.09 -19.09 4.81
C GLU A 253 -4.41 -17.91 5.54
N ILE A 254 -4.42 -16.66 5.05
CA ILE A 254 -3.56 -15.57 5.61
C ILE A 254 -4.37 -14.29 5.93
N ALA A 255 -5.66 -14.47 6.20
CA ALA A 255 -6.65 -13.56 5.68
C ALA A 255 -7.36 -12.65 6.70
N ILE A 256 -7.17 -12.86 8.01
CA ILE A 256 -7.95 -12.19 9.06
C ILE A 256 -7.15 -11.00 9.63
N PRO A 257 -7.78 -9.85 9.95
CA PRO A 257 -7.08 -8.64 10.41
C PRO A 257 -6.03 -8.88 11.50
N PHE A 258 -6.32 -9.75 12.47
CA PHE A 258 -5.37 -10.10 13.52
C PHE A 258 -4.12 -10.82 13.00
N VAL A 259 -4.29 -11.84 12.14
CA VAL A 259 -3.17 -12.59 11.53
C VAL A 259 -2.32 -11.64 10.69
N LEU A 260 -2.96 -10.77 9.92
CA LEU A 260 -2.30 -9.78 9.11
C LEU A 260 -1.45 -8.81 9.95
N ALA A 261 -2.00 -8.29 11.05
CA ALA A 261 -1.27 -7.44 11.98
C ALA A 261 -0.08 -8.16 12.63
N THR A 262 -0.22 -9.47 12.87
CA THR A 262 0.85 -10.31 13.44
C THR A 262 1.99 -10.48 12.44
N ILE A 263 1.68 -10.82 11.19
CA ILE A 263 2.67 -10.98 10.10
C ILE A 263 3.40 -9.67 9.82
N GLU A 264 2.68 -8.54 9.80
CA GLU A 264 3.28 -7.21 9.64
C GLU A 264 4.07 -6.75 10.87
N GLY A 265 4.12 -7.54 11.95
CA GLY A 265 4.87 -7.21 13.16
C GLY A 265 4.28 -6.03 13.96
N ARG A 266 3.02 -5.66 13.74
CA ARG A 266 2.37 -4.54 14.42
C ARG A 266 1.83 -4.99 15.77
N VAL A 267 2.71 -5.00 16.78
CA VAL A 267 2.48 -5.58 18.11
C VAL A 267 1.24 -5.04 18.81
N ALA A 268 1.11 -3.72 18.96
CA ALA A 268 -0.04 -3.12 19.64
C ALA A 268 -1.36 -3.42 18.92
N MET A 269 -1.38 -3.32 17.58
CA MET A 269 -2.58 -3.58 16.81
C MET A 269 -2.98 -5.05 16.82
N SER A 270 -2.02 -5.96 16.72
CA SER A 270 -2.29 -7.40 16.81
C SER A 270 -2.80 -7.79 18.21
N GLN A 271 -2.28 -7.19 19.29
CA GLN A 271 -2.84 -7.39 20.63
C GLN A 271 -4.29 -6.90 20.72
N TYR A 272 -4.57 -5.70 20.21
CA TYR A 272 -5.94 -5.17 20.16
C TYR A 272 -6.88 -6.09 19.37
N LEU A 273 -6.53 -6.41 18.13
CA LEU A 273 -7.34 -7.24 17.25
C LEU A 273 -7.54 -8.65 17.82
N TYR A 274 -6.51 -9.22 18.46
CA TYR A 274 -6.64 -10.49 19.16
C TYR A 274 -7.66 -10.41 20.30
N SER A 275 -7.57 -9.38 21.15
CA SER A 275 -8.49 -9.18 22.26
C SER A 275 -9.94 -8.90 21.83
N ALA A 276 -10.11 -8.26 20.67
CA ALA A 276 -11.41 -7.93 20.10
C ALA A 276 -12.03 -9.08 19.28
N SER A 277 -11.22 -10.04 18.82
CA SER A 277 -11.67 -11.13 17.95
C SER A 277 -12.62 -12.07 18.71
N PRO A 278 -13.77 -12.43 18.13
CA PRO A 278 -14.67 -13.40 18.75
C PRO A 278 -13.93 -14.73 18.92
N LEU A 279 -13.90 -15.29 20.13
CA LEU A 279 -13.19 -16.55 20.41
C LEU A 279 -13.73 -17.71 19.56
N GLU A 280 -14.99 -17.62 19.13
CA GLU A 280 -15.65 -18.55 18.22
C GLU A 280 -14.93 -18.63 16.86
N THR A 281 -14.31 -17.54 16.40
CA THR A 281 -13.50 -17.55 15.17
C THR A 281 -12.27 -18.44 15.31
N LEU A 282 -11.75 -18.62 16.54
CA LEU A 282 -10.60 -19.48 16.85
C LEU A 282 -10.98 -20.96 17.03
N GLU A 283 -12.26 -21.31 17.07
CA GLU A 283 -12.71 -22.70 17.22
C GLU A 283 -12.37 -23.56 15.99
N GLU A 284 -12.23 -22.93 14.83
CA GLU A 284 -11.76 -23.63 13.64
C GLU A 284 -10.28 -24.02 13.80
N ARG A 285 -10.03 -25.32 13.95
CA ARG A 285 -8.68 -25.85 14.18
C ARG A 285 -7.67 -25.42 13.12
N ALA A 286 -8.07 -25.39 11.84
CA ALA A 286 -7.22 -24.96 10.75
C ALA A 286 -6.78 -23.50 10.93
N TYR A 287 -7.73 -22.64 11.32
CA TYR A 287 -7.47 -21.23 11.59
C TYR A 287 -6.54 -21.03 12.79
N ALA A 288 -6.80 -21.71 13.92
CA ALA A 288 -5.90 -21.65 15.07
C ALA A 288 -4.47 -22.10 14.70
N GLY A 289 -4.32 -23.09 13.82
CA GLY A 289 -3.00 -23.54 13.32
C GLY A 289 -2.29 -22.49 12.48
N VAL A 290 -3.00 -21.79 11.59
CA VAL A 290 -2.43 -20.66 10.82
C VAL A 290 -1.92 -19.58 11.76
N VAL A 291 -2.75 -19.16 12.71
CA VAL A 291 -2.43 -18.08 13.64
C VAL A 291 -1.20 -18.43 14.48
N MET A 292 -1.14 -19.66 14.99
CA MET A 292 0.03 -20.14 15.74
C MET A 292 1.30 -20.10 14.88
N SER A 293 1.21 -20.50 13.60
CA SER A 293 2.34 -20.45 12.67
C SER A 293 2.85 -19.02 12.48
N ALA A 294 1.94 -18.06 12.30
CA ALA A 294 2.30 -16.64 12.21
C ALA A 294 2.95 -16.14 13.50
N CYS A 295 2.44 -16.55 14.66
CA CYS A 295 3.03 -16.20 15.96
C CYS A 295 4.45 -16.77 16.13
N VAL A 296 4.70 -18.00 15.68
CA VAL A 296 6.04 -18.60 15.71
C VAL A 296 7.02 -17.81 14.84
N VAL A 297 6.65 -17.51 13.58
CA VAL A 297 7.50 -16.77 12.64
C VAL A 297 7.82 -15.36 13.16
N THR A 298 6.84 -14.71 13.79
CA THR A 298 6.96 -13.34 14.31
C THR A 298 7.39 -13.27 15.77
N SER A 299 7.71 -14.41 16.40
CA SER A 299 8.09 -14.53 17.80
C SER A 299 7.07 -13.95 18.80
N ARG A 300 5.77 -14.01 18.46
CA ARG A 300 4.65 -13.58 19.30
C ARG A 300 4.22 -14.67 20.28
N PHE A 301 5.13 -14.98 21.21
CA PHE A 301 4.95 -16.06 22.18
C PHE A 301 3.86 -15.79 23.22
N ASP A 302 3.56 -14.52 23.48
CA ASP A 302 2.46 -14.07 24.34
C ASP A 302 1.12 -14.62 23.85
N ILE A 303 0.84 -14.47 22.55
CA ILE A 303 -0.39 -14.99 21.94
C ILE A 303 -0.26 -16.49 21.62
N LEU A 304 0.91 -16.96 21.18
CA LEU A 304 1.12 -18.38 20.89
C LEU A 304 0.80 -19.28 22.08
N LEU A 305 1.29 -18.93 23.27
CA LEU A 305 1.10 -19.71 24.48
C LEU A 305 -0.39 -19.88 24.81
N ASP A 306 -1.12 -18.78 24.78
CA ASP A 306 -2.54 -18.72 25.05
C ASP A 306 -3.36 -19.52 24.01
N LEU A 307 -3.01 -19.44 22.72
CA LEU A 307 -3.61 -20.27 21.68
C LEU A 307 -3.35 -21.76 21.89
N VAL A 308 -2.12 -22.15 22.25
CA VAL A 308 -1.75 -23.56 22.47
C VAL A 308 -2.51 -24.14 23.66
N GLN A 309 -2.71 -23.35 24.72
CA GLN A 309 -3.50 -23.75 25.88
C GLN A 309 -4.98 -24.00 25.53
N ARG A 310 -5.57 -23.16 24.67
CA ARG A 310 -6.98 -23.31 24.24
C ARG A 310 -7.19 -24.38 23.18
N HIS A 311 -6.26 -24.47 22.21
CA HIS A 311 -6.40 -25.33 21.02
C HIS A 311 -5.15 -26.18 20.80
N PRO A 312 -4.78 -27.09 21.72
CA PRO A 312 -3.51 -27.82 21.65
C PRO A 312 -3.37 -28.68 20.38
N LYS A 313 -4.48 -29.17 19.83
CA LYS A 313 -4.48 -29.94 18.56
C LYS A 313 -4.19 -29.07 17.33
N ALA A 314 -4.43 -27.76 17.41
CA ALA A 314 -4.15 -26.83 16.32
C ALA A 314 -2.64 -26.65 16.09
N ALA A 315 -1.82 -26.82 17.13
CA ALA A 315 -0.35 -26.75 17.03
C ALA A 315 0.25 -27.78 16.04
N PHE A 316 -0.48 -28.88 15.78
CA PHE A 316 -0.08 -29.94 14.86
C PHE A 316 -0.84 -29.89 13.53
N THR A 317 -1.65 -28.86 13.30
CA THR A 317 -2.43 -28.74 12.07
C THR A 317 -1.53 -28.22 10.96
N GLU A 318 -1.45 -28.97 9.87
CA GLU A 318 -0.65 -28.64 8.70
C GLU A 318 -1.42 -27.70 7.77
N ASN A 319 -0.73 -26.67 7.26
CA ASN A 319 -1.22 -25.83 6.17
C ASN A 319 -1.08 -26.56 4.80
N ARG A 320 -1.46 -25.90 3.69
CA ARG A 320 -1.28 -26.43 2.33
C ARG A 320 0.14 -26.87 2.00
N SER A 321 1.16 -26.26 2.62
CA SER A 321 2.57 -26.63 2.45
C SER A 321 3.03 -27.79 3.33
N LYS A 322 2.11 -28.45 4.06
CA LYS A 322 2.40 -29.51 5.03
C LYS A 322 3.27 -29.04 6.21
N VAL A 323 3.17 -27.76 6.54
CA VAL A 323 3.90 -27.15 7.64
C VAL A 323 2.92 -26.88 8.78
N SER A 324 3.25 -27.35 9.98
CA SER A 324 2.50 -27.09 11.21
C SER A 324 3.23 -26.08 12.11
N PRO A 325 2.52 -25.38 13.02
CA PRO A 325 3.15 -24.52 14.03
C PRO A 325 4.25 -25.22 14.81
N PHE A 326 4.00 -26.47 15.20
CA PHE A 326 4.96 -27.27 15.94
C PHE A 326 6.23 -27.52 15.12
N SER A 327 6.10 -27.89 13.84
CA SER A 327 7.26 -28.10 12.97
C SER A 327 8.04 -26.81 12.71
N LEU A 328 7.37 -25.66 12.60
CA LEU A 328 8.04 -24.36 12.48
C LEU A 328 8.86 -24.06 13.75
N LEU A 329 8.24 -24.23 14.92
CA LEU A 329 8.89 -23.96 16.19
C LEU A 329 10.09 -24.87 16.39
N ALA A 330 9.95 -26.17 16.12
CA ALA A 330 11.03 -27.15 16.19
C ALA A 330 12.19 -26.84 15.22
N GLY A 331 11.88 -26.22 14.07
CA GLY A 331 12.83 -25.78 13.07
C GLY A 331 13.61 -24.50 13.42
N MET A 332 13.41 -23.92 14.61
CA MET A 332 14.07 -22.69 15.06
C MET A 332 15.00 -22.97 16.26
N PRO A 333 16.27 -23.36 16.01
CA PRO A 333 17.22 -23.80 17.05
C PRO A 333 17.54 -22.74 18.11
N SER A 334 17.40 -21.46 17.77
CA SER A 334 17.63 -20.33 18.68
C SER A 334 16.67 -20.30 19.87
N PHE A 335 15.53 -20.97 19.78
CA PHE A 335 14.52 -21.02 20.86
C PHE A 335 14.68 -22.22 21.80
N PHE A 336 15.63 -23.13 21.54
CA PHE A 336 15.90 -24.26 22.42
C PHE A 336 17.24 -24.09 23.10
N LEU A 337 17.27 -24.23 24.42
CA LEU A 337 18.51 -24.20 25.22
C LEU A 337 19.54 -25.23 24.72
N SER A 338 19.07 -26.37 24.22
CA SER A 338 19.90 -27.46 23.69
C SER A 338 20.64 -27.10 22.40
N ALA A 339 20.16 -26.12 21.64
CA ALA A 339 20.70 -25.75 20.33
C ALA A 339 21.15 -24.28 20.23
N SER A 340 20.85 -23.45 21.23
CA SER A 340 21.28 -22.06 21.31
C SER A 340 22.69 -21.94 21.93
N LYS A 341 23.59 -21.19 21.27
CA LYS A 341 24.94 -20.89 21.77
C LYS A 341 24.91 -19.76 22.81
N LEU A 342 24.05 -19.87 23.82
CA LEU A 342 23.91 -18.87 24.87
C LEU A 342 25.07 -18.93 25.86
N LYS A 343 25.59 -17.75 26.21
CA LYS A 343 26.59 -17.58 27.27
C LYS A 343 25.97 -17.95 28.62
N PHE A 344 26.81 -18.29 29.60
CA PHE A 344 26.38 -18.80 30.91
C PHE A 344 25.23 -18.00 31.56
N TRP A 345 25.29 -16.67 31.49
CA TRP A 345 24.29 -15.77 32.10
C TRP A 345 22.99 -15.64 31.30
N GLU A 346 23.02 -15.87 29.98
CA GLU A 346 21.84 -15.79 29.11
C GLU A 346 20.93 -17.02 29.27
N ARG A 347 21.44 -18.11 29.85
CA ARG A 347 20.68 -19.34 30.13
C ARG A 347 19.64 -19.17 31.24
N TRP A 348 19.82 -18.15 32.10
CA TRP A 348 18.93 -17.89 33.23
C TRP A 348 17.54 -17.40 32.80
N ILE A 349 17.36 -17.00 31.52
CA ILE A 349 16.06 -16.63 30.94
C ILE A 349 15.10 -17.84 30.88
N TYR A 350 15.61 -19.08 30.96
CA TYR A 350 14.83 -20.31 30.91
C TYR A 350 14.53 -20.93 32.28
N ASP A 351 15.08 -20.38 33.36
CA ASP A 351 14.90 -20.87 34.74
C ASP A 351 13.78 -20.13 35.51
N GLY A 352 12.86 -19.46 34.80
CA GLY A 352 11.75 -18.67 35.34
C GLY A 352 10.40 -19.37 35.33
#